data_AF-A0A4T0WGC6-F1
#
_entry.id   AF-A0A4T0WGC6-F1
#
_cell.length_a   1.000
_cell.length_b   1.000
_cell.length_c   1.000
_cell.angle_alpha   90.00
_cell.angle_beta   90.00
_cell.angle_gamma   90.00
#
_symmetry.space_group_name_H-M   'P 1'
#
loop_
_entity.id
_entity.type
_entity.pdbx_description
1 polymer ?
#
loop_
_entity_poly.entity_id
_entity_poly.type
_entity_poly.pdbx_seq_one_letter_code
_entity_poly.pdbx_strand_id
1 'polypeptide(L)'
;MVSEDGSLLLEVPEASPGGLGYELFFFYQKLSHNQNVHFSSNTTGSIWDNGSYVVDHFSARGAQKVQDFWEHYILAGNVKELLKETGNYGWEDSLEIKSNVSWTPTLPTRFMEVFGYDLRPYLPLIAFGNNNINIQNNSPGSIQCKLDTPDQGEGYVNDYRAVLAKGYQEYLATLSRWLQSLGLGLSSQPSYNMPMDMEASIPFVDAPECESLQWHDNVDGYRQFSGPANLARKKVISNELGAISGRAYSLTIPELLFAMNRAVSGGVNQFVIHGQSYTGNYPQTTWPGYTAFIYYISELYSAKRPDWDHGFHAALDYMARIQHIQQKGIPRTDVAFYNKQTVTDPNMATLYRFDDLTKQGWSYAYLSPDNLNLPQAYVEDNLLAPADARFQALVVLGSQNVTQNSLVQLKVFADAGLPVIMAGGVPAQYATQNRTAIDERLFNSSLTDFLQHKHVKQVVEGEVSQSLEYLGLKPRVGVRTNGTWYTTWREDAADGISYAYIFGDTAAASGEVVVEATGIPYFFNPWTGTREPVLNYKTEGHTTVIPLKLAGNQTKIIAFSQNPIENVKVPKFYATDLSENVIGYNNFGKPRAT
;
A
#
# COMPACT_ATOMS: atom_id res chain seq x y z
N MET A 1 7.19 44.61 -13.35
CA MET A 1 6.67 44.48 -11.98
C MET A 1 5.23 44.96 -12.00
N VAL A 2 4.30 44.21 -11.40
CA VAL A 2 2.91 44.65 -11.22
C VAL A 2 2.90 45.70 -10.10
N SER A 3 2.23 46.83 -10.29
CA SER A 3 2.07 47.87 -9.26
C SER A 3 1.12 47.43 -8.16
N GLU A 4 1.09 48.17 -7.04
CA GLU A 4 0.21 47.89 -5.90
C GLU A 4 -1.28 47.93 -6.25
N ASP A 5 -1.68 48.69 -7.28
CA ASP A 5 -3.05 48.74 -7.80
C ASP A 5 -3.40 47.59 -8.78
N GLY A 6 -2.46 46.68 -9.01
CA GLY A 6 -2.63 45.54 -9.92
C GLY A 6 -2.38 45.87 -11.39
N SER A 7 -1.98 47.10 -11.75
CA SER A 7 -1.64 47.41 -13.14
C SER A 7 -0.28 46.85 -13.54
N LEU A 8 -0.20 46.38 -14.79
CA LEU A 8 1.03 45.89 -15.41
C LEU A 8 1.21 46.64 -16.72
N LEU A 9 2.26 47.46 -16.80
CA LEU A 9 2.75 47.99 -18.06
C LEU A 9 3.85 47.05 -18.57
N LEU A 10 3.61 46.41 -19.71
CA LEU A 10 4.54 45.49 -20.34
C LEU A 10 4.71 45.87 -21.81
N GLU A 11 5.94 46.15 -22.22
CA GLU A 11 6.30 46.18 -23.63
C GLU A 11 6.66 44.77 -24.06
N VAL A 12 5.83 44.20 -24.94
CA VAL A 12 6.02 42.85 -25.45
C VAL A 12 6.69 42.95 -26.82
N PRO A 13 7.80 42.23 -27.08
CA PRO A 13 8.45 42.26 -28.38
C PRO A 13 7.52 41.76 -29.49
N GLU A 14 7.86 42.01 -30.76
CA GLU A 14 7.15 41.36 -31.86
C GLU A 14 7.36 39.85 -31.77
N ALA A 15 6.27 39.08 -31.95
CA ALA A 15 6.34 37.63 -31.94
C ALA A 15 7.30 37.14 -33.03
N SER A 16 8.13 36.15 -32.70
CA SER A 16 9.02 35.50 -33.67
C SER A 16 8.23 35.01 -34.89
N PRO A 17 8.83 34.98 -36.10
CA PRO A 17 8.16 34.48 -37.29
C PRO A 17 7.60 33.06 -37.08
N GLY A 18 6.26 32.92 -37.14
CA GLY A 18 5.56 31.66 -36.88
C GLY A 18 4.96 31.52 -35.46
N GLY A 19 5.21 32.48 -34.56
CA GLY A 19 4.55 32.54 -33.24
C GLY A 19 3.08 32.97 -33.35
N LEU A 20 2.20 32.33 -32.56
CA LEU A 20 0.76 32.62 -32.54
C LEU A 20 0.40 33.85 -31.68
N GLY A 21 1.30 34.29 -30.80
CA GLY A 21 1.08 35.40 -29.86
C GLY A 21 1.86 35.20 -28.55
N TYR A 22 1.50 35.98 -27.53
CA TYR A 22 2.04 35.87 -26.17
C TYR A 22 0.93 35.44 -25.21
N GLU A 23 1.24 34.49 -24.33
CA GLU A 23 0.38 34.10 -23.21
C GLU A 23 0.96 34.73 -21.93
N LEU A 24 0.13 35.48 -21.19
CA LEU A 24 0.52 36.11 -19.93
C LEU A 24 -0.04 35.33 -18.76
N PHE A 25 0.85 34.72 -17.97
CA PHE A 25 0.46 33.98 -16.77
C PHE A 25 0.55 34.87 -15.52
N PHE A 26 -0.51 34.86 -14.73
CA PHE A 26 -0.55 35.53 -13.43
C PHE A 26 -0.81 34.50 -12.34
N PHE A 27 0.17 34.31 -11.45
CA PHE A 27 0.07 33.36 -10.35
C PHE A 27 -0.23 34.10 -9.05
N TYR A 28 -1.33 33.71 -8.40
CA TYR A 28 -1.73 34.23 -7.10
C TYR A 28 -1.88 33.07 -6.13
N GLN A 29 -1.34 33.25 -4.94
CA GLN A 29 -1.60 32.33 -3.83
C GLN A 29 -2.81 32.83 -3.04
N LYS A 30 -3.80 31.97 -2.89
CA LYS A 30 -4.97 32.20 -2.02
C LYS A 30 -5.28 30.96 -1.21
N LEU A 31 -5.96 31.12 -0.08
CA LEU A 31 -6.54 29.99 0.63
C LEU A 31 -7.58 29.32 -0.26
N SER A 32 -7.58 27.98 -0.32
CA SER A 32 -8.58 27.22 -1.09
C SER A 32 -9.99 27.39 -0.51
N HIS A 33 -10.09 27.69 0.79
CA HIS A 33 -11.32 27.66 1.57
C HIS A 33 -12.09 26.33 1.42
N ASN A 34 -11.38 25.25 1.09
CA ASN A 34 -11.97 23.93 0.98
C ASN A 34 -12.41 23.47 2.38
N GLN A 35 -13.68 23.06 2.48
CA GLN A 35 -14.29 22.60 3.73
C GLN A 35 -14.42 21.08 3.68
N ASN A 36 -14.05 20.41 4.77
CA ASN A 36 -14.31 18.99 4.98
C ASN A 36 -15.71 18.74 5.56
N VAL A 37 -16.22 19.70 6.32
CA VAL A 37 -17.59 19.67 6.85
C VAL A 37 -18.30 20.94 6.42
N HIS A 38 -19.31 20.77 5.57
CA HIS A 38 -20.20 21.85 5.17
C HIS A 38 -21.34 21.95 6.18
N PHE A 39 -21.47 23.11 6.82
CA PHE A 39 -22.55 23.40 7.74
C PHE A 39 -23.21 24.72 7.33
N SER A 40 -24.47 24.66 6.92
CA SER A 40 -25.26 25.83 6.56
C SER A 40 -25.96 26.36 7.82
N SER A 41 -25.37 27.35 8.47
CA SER A 41 -26.00 28.08 9.57
C SER A 41 -26.17 29.56 9.25
N ASN A 42 -27.25 30.14 9.79
CA ASN A 42 -27.44 31.58 9.83
C ASN A 42 -26.84 32.21 11.10
N THR A 43 -26.23 31.41 11.97
CA THR A 43 -25.45 31.87 13.13
C THR A 43 -23.99 32.06 12.75
N THR A 44 -23.29 33.01 13.38
CA THR A 44 -21.85 33.25 13.19
C THR A 44 -21.15 33.58 14.52
N GLY A 45 -21.67 33.06 15.62
CA GLY A 45 -21.27 33.44 16.98
C GLY A 45 -20.06 32.68 17.51
N SER A 46 -19.71 31.53 16.92
CA SER A 46 -18.65 30.64 17.36
C SER A 46 -17.89 30.02 16.18
N ILE A 47 -16.74 29.43 16.49
CA ILE A 47 -15.93 28.69 15.51
C ILE A 47 -16.64 27.49 14.88
N TRP A 48 -17.74 27.01 15.49
CA TRP A 48 -18.50 25.85 15.02
C TRP A 48 -19.54 26.21 13.96
N ASP A 49 -19.88 27.49 13.86
CA ASP A 49 -20.99 27.94 13.03
C ASP A 49 -20.66 28.00 11.52
N ASN A 50 -19.39 27.82 11.13
CA ASN A 50 -18.93 28.00 9.76
C ASN A 50 -18.21 26.77 9.16
N GLY A 51 -18.58 25.57 9.62
CA GLY A 51 -18.01 24.31 9.13
C GLY A 51 -16.55 24.10 9.54
N SER A 52 -15.87 23.15 8.90
CA SER A 52 -14.45 22.84 9.16
C SER A 52 -13.64 22.94 7.88
N TYR A 53 -12.59 23.76 7.90
CA TYR A 53 -11.71 23.99 6.76
C TYR A 53 -10.49 23.08 6.80
N VAL A 54 -10.04 22.67 5.62
CA VAL A 54 -8.80 21.91 5.43
C VAL A 54 -7.59 22.73 5.88
N VAL A 55 -6.67 22.08 6.59
CA VAL A 55 -5.35 22.64 6.95
C VAL A 55 -4.32 22.44 5.84
N ASP A 56 -3.18 23.11 5.92
CA ASP A 56 -2.07 22.88 4.99
C ASP A 56 -1.41 21.50 5.21
N HIS A 57 -1.79 20.51 4.40
CA HIS A 57 -1.25 19.16 4.47
C HIS A 57 0.19 19.07 3.94
N PHE A 58 0.76 20.15 3.38
CA PHE A 58 2.11 20.13 2.79
C PHE A 58 3.14 20.82 3.69
N SER A 59 2.83 21.05 4.96
CA SER A 59 3.79 21.53 5.94
C SER A 59 3.42 21.12 7.37
N ALA A 60 4.43 21.10 8.26
CA ALA A 60 4.21 20.93 9.71
C ALA A 60 3.19 21.93 10.31
N ARG A 61 3.00 23.09 9.69
CA ARG A 61 2.07 24.12 10.20
C ARG A 61 0.63 23.66 10.18
N GLY A 62 0.23 22.85 9.19
CA GLY A 62 -1.12 22.28 9.15
C GLY A 62 -1.34 21.30 10.30
N ALA A 63 -0.38 20.40 10.53
CA ALA A 63 -0.44 19.42 11.62
C ALA A 63 -0.48 20.13 12.99
N GLN A 64 0.35 21.16 13.19
CA GLN A 64 0.33 21.99 14.40
C GLN A 64 -1.02 22.68 14.58
N LYS A 65 -1.66 23.13 13.49
CA LYS A 65 -2.98 23.74 13.57
C LYS A 65 -4.06 22.75 14.02
N VAL A 66 -3.98 21.49 13.56
CA VAL A 66 -4.85 20.41 14.04
C VAL A 66 -4.61 20.16 15.52
N GLN A 67 -3.35 19.98 15.91
CA GLN A 67 -2.94 19.81 17.31
C GLN A 67 -3.49 20.94 18.19
N ASP A 68 -3.17 22.19 17.90
CA ASP A 68 -3.60 23.35 18.69
C ASP A 68 -5.13 23.43 18.83
N PHE A 69 -5.85 23.11 17.74
CA PHE A 69 -7.30 23.09 17.76
C PHE A 69 -7.84 21.99 18.67
N TRP A 70 -7.34 20.77 18.54
CA TRP A 70 -7.79 19.64 19.34
C TRP A 70 -7.45 19.83 20.81
N GLU A 71 -6.22 20.24 21.11
CA GLU A 71 -5.74 20.54 22.47
C GLU A 71 -6.62 21.57 23.19
N HIS A 72 -7.08 22.59 22.46
CA HIS A 72 -7.87 23.67 23.04
C HIS A 72 -9.37 23.33 23.13
N TYR A 73 -9.94 22.70 22.10
CA TYR A 73 -11.40 22.59 21.95
C TYR A 73 -11.96 21.17 22.11
N ILE A 74 -11.17 20.13 21.80
CA ILE A 74 -11.64 18.73 21.75
C ILE A 74 -11.15 17.92 22.94
N LEU A 75 -9.87 18.05 23.28
CA LEU A 75 -9.18 17.30 24.32
C LEU A 75 -9.29 17.98 25.70
N ALA A 76 -10.42 18.66 25.95
CA ALA A 76 -10.70 19.33 27.21
C ALA A 76 -11.12 18.35 28.31
N GLY A 77 -11.03 18.78 29.58
CA GLY A 77 -11.43 17.96 30.72
C GLY A 77 -10.56 16.71 30.88
N ASN A 78 -11.19 15.53 31.05
CA ASN A 78 -10.51 14.24 31.24
C ASN A 78 -10.38 13.41 29.93
N VAL A 79 -10.61 14.02 28.76
CA VAL A 79 -10.61 13.29 27.48
C VAL A 79 -9.24 12.69 27.18
N LYS A 80 -8.14 13.38 27.53
CA LYS A 80 -6.78 12.88 27.31
C LYS A 80 -6.48 11.62 28.11
N GLU A 81 -6.94 11.58 29.36
CA GLU A 81 -6.80 10.42 30.23
C GLU A 81 -7.59 9.23 29.65
N LEU A 82 -8.83 9.46 29.20
CA LEU A 82 -9.65 8.42 28.56
C LEU A 82 -9.05 7.89 27.25
N LEU A 83 -8.43 8.77 26.45
CA LEU A 83 -7.71 8.37 25.24
C LEU A 83 -6.48 7.52 25.56
N LYS A 84 -5.76 7.81 26.64
CA LYS A 84 -4.64 6.97 27.09
C LYS A 84 -5.08 5.60 27.58
N GLU A 85 -6.29 5.49 28.12
CA GLU A 85 -6.84 4.21 28.61
C GLU A 85 -7.41 3.34 27.49
N THR A 86 -7.98 3.94 26.44
CA THR A 86 -8.77 3.20 25.44
C THR A 86 -8.34 3.39 23.99
N GLY A 87 -7.60 4.46 23.68
CA GLY A 87 -7.18 4.80 22.33
C GLY A 87 -5.94 4.01 21.89
N ASN A 88 -5.90 3.68 20.59
CA ASN A 88 -4.73 3.09 19.95
C ASN A 88 -4.11 4.04 18.92
N TYR A 89 -4.94 4.69 18.12
CA TYR A 89 -4.51 5.55 17.02
C TYR A 89 -5.34 6.84 16.95
N GLY A 90 -4.70 7.95 16.57
CA GLY A 90 -5.39 9.03 15.85
C GLY A 90 -5.46 8.64 14.37
N TRP A 91 -6.60 8.89 13.72
CA TRP A 91 -6.89 8.43 12.37
C TRP A 91 -7.19 9.59 11.42
N GLU A 92 -6.56 9.58 10.23
CA GLU A 92 -6.82 10.53 9.14
C GLU A 92 -7.21 9.75 7.88
N ASP A 93 -8.39 10.07 7.35
CA ASP A 93 -8.97 9.46 6.15
C ASP A 93 -8.17 9.81 4.87
N SER A 94 -8.60 9.28 3.73
CA SER A 94 -8.09 9.63 2.41
C SER A 94 -8.17 11.14 2.17
N LEU A 95 -7.27 11.69 1.33
CA LEU A 95 -7.24 13.13 1.07
C LEU A 95 -8.19 13.52 -0.08
N GLU A 96 -9.37 14.10 0.21
CA GLU A 96 -10.28 14.67 -0.82
C GLU A 96 -10.16 16.20 -0.99
N ILE A 97 -8.97 16.74 -0.70
CA ILE A 97 -8.72 18.19 -0.71
C ILE A 97 -8.75 18.74 -2.12
N LYS A 98 -9.66 19.69 -2.40
CA LYS A 98 -9.74 20.33 -3.72
C LYS A 98 -8.87 21.59 -3.81
N SER A 99 -8.14 21.72 -4.91
CA SER A 99 -7.35 22.90 -5.25
C SER A 99 -7.19 23.04 -6.77
N ASN A 100 -6.74 24.20 -7.25
CA ASN A 100 -6.32 24.33 -8.65
C ASN A 100 -4.92 23.73 -8.84
N VAL A 101 -4.01 24.05 -7.92
CA VAL A 101 -2.67 23.49 -7.80
C VAL A 101 -2.43 23.25 -6.31
N SER A 102 -1.97 22.06 -5.96
CA SER A 102 -1.56 21.73 -4.59
C SER A 102 -0.40 22.64 -4.18
N TRP A 103 -0.48 23.32 -3.04
CA TRP A 103 0.53 24.34 -2.73
C TRP A 103 0.62 24.63 -1.25
N THR A 104 1.82 25.01 -0.79
CA THR A 104 2.08 25.57 0.54
C THR A 104 2.95 26.81 0.41
N PRO A 105 2.77 27.85 1.28
CA PRO A 105 3.62 29.05 1.26
C PRO A 105 5.13 28.77 1.29
N THR A 106 5.56 27.66 1.92
CA THR A 106 6.99 27.32 2.05
C THR A 106 7.56 26.58 0.85
N LEU A 107 6.75 26.22 -0.16
CA LEU A 107 7.16 25.38 -1.27
C LEU A 107 8.34 25.99 -2.06
N PRO A 108 8.32 27.27 -2.49
CA PRO A 108 9.41 27.85 -3.27
C PRO A 108 10.77 27.83 -2.55
N THR A 109 10.76 28.10 -1.24
CA THR A 109 11.98 28.07 -0.41
C THR A 109 12.53 26.65 -0.31
N ARG A 110 11.67 25.67 0.04
CA ARG A 110 12.06 24.25 0.12
C ARG A 110 12.57 23.73 -1.21
N PHE A 111 11.94 24.16 -2.30
CA PHE A 111 12.32 23.77 -3.64
C PHE A 111 13.73 24.25 -3.98
N MET A 112 14.03 25.53 -3.73
CA MET A 112 15.37 26.08 -3.92
C MET A 112 16.41 25.33 -3.05
N GLU A 113 16.08 24.99 -1.81
CA GLU A 113 16.97 24.24 -0.91
C GLU A 113 17.27 22.81 -1.40
N VAL A 114 16.26 22.13 -1.94
CA VAL A 114 16.39 20.72 -2.39
C VAL A 114 17.04 20.61 -3.76
N PHE A 115 16.69 21.50 -4.70
CA PHE A 115 17.06 21.38 -6.11
C PHE A 115 18.04 22.43 -6.60
N GLY A 116 18.28 23.49 -5.83
CA GLY A 116 19.28 24.52 -6.15
C GLY A 116 18.87 25.47 -7.28
N TYR A 117 17.59 25.53 -7.65
CA TYR A 117 17.06 26.48 -8.63
C TYR A 117 15.65 26.98 -8.26
N ASP A 118 15.22 28.08 -8.89
CA ASP A 118 13.93 28.70 -8.63
C ASP A 118 12.81 28.03 -9.43
N LEU A 119 11.73 27.61 -8.76
CA LEU A 119 10.53 27.05 -9.39
C LEU A 119 9.71 28.11 -10.13
N ARG A 120 9.77 29.38 -9.72
CA ARG A 120 8.84 30.42 -10.19
C ARG A 120 8.77 30.61 -11.71
N PRO A 121 9.88 30.55 -12.47
CA PRO A 121 9.85 30.61 -13.94
C PRO A 121 9.07 29.45 -14.58
N TYR A 122 8.90 28.34 -13.86
CA TYR A 122 8.30 27.09 -14.34
C TYR A 122 6.89 26.84 -13.80
N LEU A 123 6.30 27.82 -13.11
CA LEU A 123 4.90 27.71 -12.63
C LEU A 123 3.88 27.36 -13.73
N PRO A 124 4.03 27.81 -15.00
CA PRO A 124 3.14 27.36 -16.07
C PRO A 124 3.13 25.84 -16.30
N LEU A 125 4.25 25.15 -16.06
CA LEU A 125 4.33 23.69 -16.20
C LEU A 125 3.53 22.96 -15.11
N ILE A 126 3.59 23.45 -13.87
CA ILE A 126 2.90 22.79 -12.74
C ILE A 126 1.43 23.17 -12.62
N ALA A 127 0.96 24.18 -13.35
CA ALA A 127 -0.42 24.65 -13.31
C ALA A 127 -1.44 23.60 -13.81
N PHE A 128 -0.96 22.56 -14.51
CA PHE A 128 -1.78 21.51 -15.08
C PHE A 128 -1.59 20.16 -14.35
N GLY A 129 -2.68 19.49 -13.96
CA GLY A 129 -2.69 18.12 -13.43
C GLY A 129 -2.05 17.94 -12.04
N ASN A 130 -1.90 19.01 -11.27
CA ASN A 130 -1.32 19.00 -9.92
C ASN A 130 -2.33 19.40 -8.83
N ASN A 131 -3.61 19.17 -9.10
CA ASN A 131 -4.74 19.21 -8.19
C ASN A 131 -4.95 17.83 -7.53
N ASN A 132 -6.11 17.58 -6.93
CA ASN A 132 -6.47 16.23 -6.48
C ASN A 132 -6.80 15.34 -7.69
N ILE A 133 -5.92 14.39 -7.96
CA ILE A 133 -5.91 13.62 -9.20
C ILE A 133 -7.03 12.59 -9.26
N ASN A 134 -7.58 12.17 -8.13
CA ASN A 134 -8.69 11.22 -8.08
C ASN A 134 -10.03 11.93 -8.28
N ILE A 135 -10.31 12.96 -7.47
CA ILE A 135 -11.65 13.61 -7.44
C ILE A 135 -11.79 14.76 -8.45
N GLN A 136 -10.70 15.30 -8.97
CA GLN A 136 -10.68 16.40 -9.95
C GLN A 136 -9.92 16.01 -11.24
N ASN A 137 -9.93 14.72 -11.62
CA ASN A 137 -9.27 14.20 -12.83
C ASN A 137 -9.69 14.92 -14.13
N ASN A 138 -10.94 15.34 -14.23
CA ASN A 138 -11.51 16.06 -15.37
C ASN A 138 -11.39 17.59 -15.25
N SER A 139 -10.61 18.09 -14.29
CA SER A 139 -10.33 19.51 -14.10
C SER A 139 -8.85 19.79 -13.82
N PRO A 140 -7.90 19.28 -14.64
CA PRO A 140 -6.46 19.36 -14.38
C PRO A 140 -5.87 20.76 -14.67
N GLY A 141 -6.56 21.87 -14.43
CA GLY A 141 -6.12 23.20 -14.87
C GLY A 141 -6.44 23.49 -16.35
N SER A 142 -6.41 24.76 -16.76
CA SER A 142 -6.95 25.21 -18.06
C SER A 142 -5.96 25.17 -19.22
N ILE A 143 -4.65 25.21 -18.95
CA ILE A 143 -3.59 25.26 -19.96
C ILE A 143 -2.50 24.26 -19.57
N GLN A 144 -2.18 23.35 -20.48
CA GLN A 144 -1.00 22.48 -20.35
C GLN A 144 0.17 23.13 -21.07
N CYS A 145 1.17 23.59 -20.32
CA CYS A 145 2.43 24.08 -20.88
C CYS A 145 3.44 22.94 -21.01
N LYS A 146 4.23 22.99 -22.08
CA LYS A 146 5.32 22.05 -22.37
C LYS A 146 6.53 22.84 -22.85
N LEU A 147 7.72 22.34 -22.53
CA LEU A 147 8.98 22.91 -23.05
C LEU A 147 9.42 22.17 -24.32
N ASP A 148 10.25 22.83 -25.12
CA ASP A 148 10.95 22.22 -26.27
C ASP A 148 12.17 21.39 -25.83
N THR A 149 12.07 20.71 -24.68
CA THR A 149 13.06 19.76 -24.17
C THR A 149 12.62 18.33 -24.47
N PRO A 150 13.54 17.33 -24.50
CA PRO A 150 13.16 15.93 -24.75
C PRO A 150 12.10 15.40 -23.78
N ASP A 151 12.16 15.82 -22.51
CA ASP A 151 11.20 15.47 -21.45
C ASP A 151 9.97 16.39 -21.42
N GLN A 152 9.85 17.36 -22.33
CA GLN A 152 8.77 18.35 -22.41
C GLN A 152 8.55 19.18 -21.12
N GLY A 153 9.54 19.23 -20.23
CA GLY A 153 9.47 19.92 -18.94
C GLY A 153 9.02 19.05 -17.76
N GLU A 154 8.83 17.73 -17.95
CA GLU A 154 8.43 16.80 -16.89
C GLU A 154 9.39 16.78 -15.70
N GLY A 155 10.69 16.99 -15.92
CA GLY A 155 11.66 17.07 -14.82
C GLY A 155 11.34 18.17 -13.80
N TYR A 156 10.83 19.33 -14.25
CA TYR A 156 10.40 20.41 -13.36
C TYR A 156 9.16 20.02 -12.54
N VAL A 157 8.22 19.30 -13.17
CA VAL A 157 6.99 18.81 -12.51
C VAL A 157 7.33 17.75 -11.46
N ASN A 158 8.22 16.82 -11.80
CA ASN A 158 8.71 15.79 -10.88
C ASN A 158 9.40 16.39 -9.65
N ASP A 159 10.29 17.36 -9.85
CA ASP A 159 10.99 18.06 -8.77
C ASP A 159 10.00 18.81 -7.86
N TYR A 160 8.96 19.42 -8.44
CA TYR A 160 7.89 20.06 -7.68
C TYR A 160 7.10 19.05 -6.83
N ARG A 161 6.71 17.91 -7.40
CA ARG A 161 5.98 16.85 -6.70
C ARG A 161 6.82 16.23 -5.58
N ALA A 162 8.14 16.11 -5.76
CA ALA A 162 9.05 15.64 -4.72
C ALA A 162 9.08 16.60 -3.50
N VAL A 163 9.08 17.91 -3.72
CA VAL A 163 9.02 18.90 -2.61
C VAL A 163 7.66 18.88 -1.93
N LEU A 164 6.58 18.70 -2.71
CA LEU A 164 5.22 18.56 -2.18
C LEU A 164 5.12 17.33 -1.26
N ALA A 165 5.61 16.18 -1.71
CA ALA A 165 5.67 14.94 -0.94
C ALA A 165 6.49 15.10 0.36
N LYS A 166 7.66 15.75 0.29
CA LYS A 166 8.46 16.07 1.49
C LYS A 166 7.69 16.93 2.49
N GLY A 167 6.89 17.87 2.00
CA GLY A 167 5.98 18.68 2.83
C GLY A 167 4.90 17.85 3.53
N TYR A 168 4.30 16.90 2.82
CA TYR A 168 3.32 15.98 3.38
C TYR A 168 3.93 15.00 4.40
N GLN A 169 5.12 14.48 4.13
CA GLN A 169 5.86 13.63 5.07
C GLN A 169 6.17 14.37 6.37
N GLU A 170 6.50 15.67 6.29
CA GLU A 170 6.71 16.51 7.48
C GLU A 170 5.40 16.74 8.26
N TYR A 171 4.27 16.91 7.56
CA TYR A 171 2.93 16.97 8.16
C TYR A 171 2.62 15.68 8.94
N LEU A 172 2.75 14.51 8.29
CA LEU A 172 2.54 13.20 8.91
C LEU A 172 3.44 12.97 10.13
N ALA A 173 4.74 13.27 10.02
CA ALA A 173 5.68 13.12 11.12
C ALA A 173 5.34 14.06 12.30
N THR A 174 4.76 15.23 12.02
CA THR A 174 4.34 16.18 13.06
C THR A 174 3.09 15.68 13.78
N LEU A 175 2.09 15.17 13.05
CA LEU A 175 0.92 14.53 13.66
C LEU A 175 1.31 13.30 14.49
N SER A 176 2.14 12.42 13.95
CA SER A 176 2.59 11.21 14.66
C SER A 176 3.30 11.57 15.98
N ARG A 177 4.22 12.55 15.99
CA ARG A 177 4.86 13.02 17.23
C ARG A 177 3.87 13.56 18.26
N TRP A 178 2.87 14.32 17.82
CA TRP A 178 1.83 14.82 18.73
C TRP A 178 0.98 13.67 19.29
N LEU A 179 0.51 12.74 18.46
CA LEU A 179 -0.25 11.57 18.88
C LEU A 179 0.53 10.67 19.84
N GLN A 180 1.83 10.49 19.62
CA GLN A 180 2.71 9.76 20.53
C GLN A 180 2.77 10.41 21.92
N SER A 181 2.69 11.75 22.01
CA SER A 181 2.60 12.44 23.31
C SER A 181 1.29 12.15 24.07
N LEU A 182 0.27 11.68 23.35
CA LEU A 182 -1.00 11.20 23.89
C LEU A 182 -1.03 9.68 24.11
N GLY A 183 0.06 8.96 23.82
CA GLY A 183 0.12 7.50 23.93
C GLY A 183 -0.51 6.76 22.73
N LEU A 184 -0.74 7.45 21.62
CA LEU A 184 -1.38 6.93 20.41
C LEU A 184 -0.38 6.84 19.25
N GLY A 185 -0.64 5.98 18.27
CA GLY A 185 0.01 6.03 16.96
C GLY A 185 -0.79 6.88 15.95
N LEU A 186 -0.19 7.18 14.80
CA LEU A 186 -0.90 7.71 13.64
C LEU A 186 -1.34 6.56 12.71
N SER A 187 -2.64 6.45 12.45
CA SER A 187 -3.19 5.70 11.31
C SER A 187 -3.64 6.69 10.24
N SER A 188 -3.34 6.44 8.98
CA SER A 188 -3.73 7.33 7.88
C SER A 188 -3.82 6.58 6.56
N GLN A 189 -4.64 7.07 5.64
CA GLN A 189 -4.67 6.67 4.23
C GLN A 189 -3.77 7.60 3.38
N PRO A 190 -2.46 7.29 3.20
CA PRO A 190 -1.50 8.28 2.75
C PRO A 190 -1.57 8.57 1.25
N SER A 191 -1.74 9.86 0.90
CA SER A 191 -1.32 10.51 -0.35
C SER A 191 -1.88 10.06 -1.73
N TYR A 192 -2.52 8.90 -1.89
CA TYR A 192 -2.83 8.36 -3.22
C TYR A 192 -3.84 9.18 -4.06
N ASN A 193 -4.57 10.10 -3.45
CA ASN A 193 -5.46 11.06 -4.14
C ASN A 193 -4.76 12.35 -4.57
N MET A 194 -3.50 12.53 -4.20
CA MET A 194 -2.73 13.76 -4.39
C MET A 194 -1.55 13.51 -5.34
N PRO A 195 -0.96 14.57 -5.95
CA PRO A 195 0.09 14.41 -6.96
C PRO A 195 1.44 14.09 -6.29
N MET A 196 1.52 12.95 -5.62
CA MET A 196 2.65 12.50 -4.79
C MET A 196 2.86 11.00 -4.96
N ASP A 197 4.06 10.55 -4.61
CA ASP A 197 4.42 9.12 -4.52
C ASP A 197 3.96 8.56 -3.17
N MET A 198 2.96 7.68 -3.20
CA MET A 198 2.41 7.02 -2.02
C MET A 198 3.43 6.12 -1.32
N GLU A 199 4.18 5.33 -2.08
CA GLU A 199 5.12 4.35 -1.52
C GLU A 199 6.23 5.04 -0.70
N ALA A 200 6.63 6.25 -1.12
CA ALA A 200 7.59 7.08 -0.39
C ALA A 200 7.01 7.64 0.92
N SER A 201 5.69 7.79 1.05
CA SER A 201 5.03 8.41 2.21
C SER A 201 4.60 7.40 3.28
N ILE A 202 4.35 6.14 2.90
CA ILE A 202 3.93 5.06 3.81
C ILE A 202 4.82 4.89 5.06
N PRO A 203 6.18 4.97 4.98
CA PRO A 203 7.03 4.85 6.16
C PRO A 203 6.81 5.90 7.25
N PHE A 204 6.13 7.01 6.96
CA PHE A 204 5.89 8.11 7.89
C PHE A 204 4.60 7.94 8.74
N VAL A 205 3.84 6.86 8.53
CA VAL A 205 2.60 6.54 9.26
C VAL A 205 2.86 5.34 10.19
N ASP A 206 2.32 5.32 11.41
CA ASP A 206 2.54 4.22 12.36
C ASP A 206 1.74 2.96 11.99
N ALA A 207 0.50 3.14 11.55
CA ALA A 207 -0.37 2.11 10.99
C ALA A 207 -0.95 2.58 9.65
N PRO A 208 -0.22 2.46 8.52
CA PRO A 208 -0.74 2.86 7.22
C PRO A 208 -2.00 2.06 6.86
N GLU A 209 -3.01 2.74 6.35
CA GLU A 209 -4.30 2.17 5.95
C GLU A 209 -4.55 2.38 4.45
N CYS A 210 -5.06 1.35 3.77
CA CYS A 210 -5.63 1.45 2.42
C CYS A 210 -7.13 1.18 2.48
N GLU A 211 -7.78 0.92 1.35
CA GLU A 211 -9.22 0.66 1.30
C GLU A 211 -9.58 -0.34 0.19
N SER A 212 -10.65 -1.12 0.36
CA SER A 212 -11.10 -2.05 -0.68
C SER A 212 -11.75 -1.38 -1.88
N LEU A 213 -12.36 -0.21 -1.67
CA LEU A 213 -13.09 0.50 -2.72
C LEU A 213 -12.14 1.03 -3.79
N GLN A 214 -11.15 1.83 -3.39
CA GLN A 214 -10.17 2.42 -4.32
C GLN A 214 -9.20 1.36 -4.89
N TRP A 215 -8.87 0.31 -4.15
CA TRP A 215 -8.01 -0.78 -4.66
C TRP A 215 -8.75 -1.79 -5.55
N HIS A 216 -10.08 -1.78 -5.58
CA HIS A 216 -10.89 -2.75 -6.32
C HIS A 216 -10.54 -4.22 -6.00
N ASP A 217 -10.22 -4.49 -4.73
CA ASP A 217 -9.69 -5.77 -4.26
C ASP A 217 -8.46 -6.28 -5.03
N ASN A 218 -7.67 -5.39 -5.66
CA ASN A 218 -6.51 -5.74 -6.44
C ASN A 218 -5.34 -6.17 -5.54
N VAL A 219 -5.00 -7.47 -5.58
CA VAL A 219 -3.85 -8.04 -4.85
C VAL A 219 -2.55 -7.31 -5.17
N ASP A 220 -2.34 -6.91 -6.44
CA ASP A 220 -1.13 -6.21 -6.85
C ASP A 220 -1.08 -4.76 -6.36
N GLY A 221 -2.23 -4.08 -6.34
CA GLY A 221 -2.36 -2.77 -5.69
C GLY A 221 -2.01 -2.86 -4.20
N TYR A 222 -2.47 -3.90 -3.51
CA TYR A 222 -2.14 -4.08 -2.09
C TYR A 222 -0.65 -4.37 -1.88
N ARG A 223 0.02 -5.04 -2.82
CA ARG A 223 1.47 -5.26 -2.81
C ARG A 223 2.28 -3.97 -2.99
N GLN A 224 1.75 -2.99 -3.72
CA GLN A 224 2.32 -1.64 -3.81
C GLN A 224 2.27 -0.93 -2.45
N PHE A 225 1.18 -1.12 -1.71
CA PHE A 225 1.01 -0.52 -0.39
C PHE A 225 1.81 -1.23 0.71
N SER A 226 1.76 -2.57 0.74
CA SER A 226 2.32 -3.35 1.83
C SER A 226 3.85 -3.49 1.76
N GLY A 227 4.45 -3.38 0.58
CA GLY A 227 5.91 -3.44 0.38
C GLY A 227 6.68 -2.44 1.24
N PRO A 228 6.50 -1.11 1.06
CA PRO A 228 7.13 -0.10 1.88
C PRO A 228 6.77 -0.22 3.37
N ALA A 229 5.54 -0.61 3.69
CA ALA A 229 5.11 -0.77 5.08
C ALA A 229 5.86 -1.92 5.78
N ASN A 230 5.99 -3.07 5.12
CA ASN A 230 6.73 -4.22 5.65
C ASN A 230 8.23 -3.90 5.80
N LEU A 231 8.84 -3.24 4.80
CA LEU A 231 10.24 -2.82 4.88
C LEU A 231 10.49 -1.82 6.01
N ALA A 232 9.54 -0.90 6.23
CA ALA A 232 9.56 0.06 7.33
C ALA A 232 9.12 -0.55 8.69
N ARG A 233 8.92 -1.87 8.77
CA ARG A 233 8.52 -2.63 9.97
C ARG A 233 7.21 -2.15 10.60
N LYS A 234 6.26 -1.73 9.78
CA LYS A 234 4.91 -1.41 10.27
C LYS A 234 4.24 -2.69 10.74
N LYS A 235 3.87 -2.71 12.02
CA LYS A 235 3.22 -3.88 12.64
C LYS A 235 1.81 -4.09 12.07
N VAL A 236 1.11 -2.98 11.86
CA VAL A 236 -0.26 -2.94 11.33
C VAL A 236 -0.23 -2.32 9.94
N ILE A 237 -0.83 -3.03 8.99
CA ILE A 237 -1.16 -2.57 7.65
C ILE A 237 -2.67 -2.75 7.55
N SER A 238 -3.40 -1.63 7.64
CA SER A 238 -4.85 -1.61 7.79
C SER A 238 -5.55 -1.48 6.43
N ASN A 239 -6.83 -1.84 6.39
CA ASN A 239 -7.69 -1.66 5.23
C ASN A 239 -9.11 -1.31 5.69
N GLU A 240 -9.64 -0.21 5.15
CA GLU A 240 -11.06 0.09 5.17
C GLU A 240 -11.79 -0.87 4.22
N LEU A 241 -12.48 -1.85 4.78
CA LEU A 241 -12.94 -3.03 4.07
C LEU A 241 -14.46 -3.03 3.84
N GLY A 242 -14.90 -3.26 2.61
CA GLY A 242 -16.29 -3.54 2.28
C GLY A 242 -17.10 -2.34 1.79
N ALA A 243 -16.45 -1.18 1.60
CA ALA A 243 -17.05 -0.04 0.91
C ALA A 243 -17.29 -0.37 -0.57
N ILE A 244 -18.55 -0.36 -1.00
CA ILE A 244 -18.94 -0.52 -2.41
C ILE A 244 -20.08 0.45 -2.75
N SER A 245 -19.86 1.22 -3.81
CA SER A 245 -20.83 2.18 -4.34
C SER A 245 -22.08 1.51 -4.90
N GLY A 246 -23.26 2.04 -4.57
CA GLY A 246 -24.56 1.53 -5.00
C GLY A 246 -25.00 0.22 -4.34
N ARG A 247 -24.32 -0.23 -3.27
CA ARG A 247 -24.53 -1.54 -2.66
C ARG A 247 -24.98 -1.51 -1.20
N ALA A 248 -25.46 -0.37 -0.69
CA ALA A 248 -26.03 -0.28 0.66
C ALA A 248 -27.05 -1.41 0.93
N TYR A 249 -26.91 -2.10 2.06
CA TYR A 249 -27.72 -3.25 2.45
C TYR A 249 -27.68 -4.49 1.55
N SER A 250 -26.69 -4.59 0.65
CA SER A 250 -26.61 -5.70 -0.32
C SER A 250 -25.25 -6.39 -0.41
N LEU A 251 -24.25 -6.01 0.41
CA LEU A 251 -22.98 -6.73 0.45
C LEU A 251 -23.15 -8.00 1.28
N THR A 252 -22.79 -9.13 0.71
CA THR A 252 -22.88 -10.41 1.41
C THR A 252 -21.60 -10.73 2.19
N ILE A 253 -21.72 -11.54 3.25
CA ILE A 253 -20.56 -12.02 4.02
C ILE A 253 -19.49 -12.69 3.11
N PRO A 254 -19.84 -13.56 2.14
CA PRO A 254 -18.84 -14.13 1.22
C PRO A 254 -18.11 -13.09 0.36
N GLU A 255 -18.78 -12.03 -0.09
CA GLU A 255 -18.13 -10.92 -0.82
C GLU A 255 -17.15 -10.16 0.09
N LEU A 256 -17.56 -9.85 1.33
CA LEU A 256 -16.69 -9.20 2.31
C LEU A 256 -15.42 -10.04 2.59
N LEU A 257 -15.59 -11.36 2.78
CA LEU A 257 -14.46 -12.26 3.01
C LEU A 257 -13.60 -12.45 1.77
N PHE A 258 -14.17 -12.37 0.57
CA PHE A 258 -13.39 -12.38 -0.68
C PHE A 258 -12.46 -11.17 -0.78
N ALA A 259 -12.99 -9.97 -0.53
CA ALA A 259 -12.23 -8.73 -0.47
C ALA A 259 -11.09 -8.82 0.57
N MET A 260 -11.43 -9.30 1.78
CA MET A 260 -10.46 -9.52 2.86
C MET A 260 -9.35 -10.48 2.44
N ASN A 261 -9.69 -11.63 1.86
CA ASN A 261 -8.74 -12.68 1.52
C ASN A 261 -7.75 -12.24 0.43
N ARG A 262 -8.19 -11.40 -0.52
CA ARG A 262 -7.32 -10.75 -1.50
C ARG A 262 -6.42 -9.70 -0.85
N ALA A 263 -6.94 -8.88 0.05
CA ALA A 263 -6.15 -7.93 0.82
C ALA A 263 -5.05 -8.61 1.66
N VAL A 264 -5.37 -9.71 2.35
CA VAL A 264 -4.37 -10.54 3.07
C VAL A 264 -3.30 -11.07 2.12
N SER A 265 -3.70 -11.54 0.94
CA SER A 265 -2.77 -12.04 -0.09
C SER A 265 -1.82 -10.94 -0.60
N GLY A 266 -2.25 -9.68 -0.52
CA GLY A 266 -1.45 -8.51 -0.83
C GLY A 266 -0.64 -7.97 0.34
N GLY A 267 -0.74 -8.54 1.54
CA GLY A 267 0.05 -8.18 2.72
C GLY A 267 -0.68 -7.34 3.78
N VAL A 268 -1.98 -7.07 3.62
CA VAL A 268 -2.81 -6.40 4.65
C VAL A 268 -3.03 -7.35 5.83
N ASN A 269 -3.00 -6.82 7.06
CA ASN A 269 -3.12 -7.65 8.26
C ASN A 269 -4.07 -7.10 9.34
N GLN A 270 -4.76 -5.99 9.08
CA GLN A 270 -5.83 -5.47 9.91
C GLN A 270 -6.95 -4.88 9.04
N PHE A 271 -8.20 -5.03 9.47
CA PHE A 271 -9.39 -4.63 8.73
C PHE A 271 -10.28 -3.77 9.63
N VAL A 272 -10.65 -2.60 9.11
CA VAL A 272 -11.70 -1.75 9.66
C VAL A 272 -12.88 -1.89 8.71
N ILE A 273 -13.93 -2.59 9.15
CA ILE A 273 -15.05 -2.91 8.25
C ILE A 273 -15.91 -1.65 8.05
N HIS A 274 -16.01 -1.19 6.80
CA HIS A 274 -16.86 -0.09 6.38
C HIS A 274 -18.31 -0.57 6.17
N GLY A 275 -19.30 -0.03 6.89
CA GLY A 275 -19.22 0.86 8.04
C GLY A 275 -20.32 0.55 9.04
N GLN A 276 -20.25 1.16 10.23
CA GLN A 276 -21.26 0.98 11.28
C GLN A 276 -22.07 2.26 11.46
N SER A 277 -23.37 2.20 11.14
CA SER A 277 -24.26 3.35 11.32
C SER A 277 -24.62 3.56 12.79
N TYR A 278 -24.93 4.81 13.16
CA TYR A 278 -25.47 5.12 14.48
C TYR A 278 -26.69 4.25 14.80
N THR A 279 -26.59 3.46 15.87
CA THR A 279 -27.60 2.47 16.22
C THR A 279 -28.68 2.99 17.17
N GLY A 280 -28.48 4.18 17.75
CA GLY A 280 -29.42 4.78 18.68
C GLY A 280 -30.71 5.29 18.01
N ASN A 281 -31.60 5.84 18.83
CA ASN A 281 -32.86 6.39 18.36
C ASN A 281 -32.60 7.66 17.54
N TYR A 282 -33.05 7.63 16.28
CA TYR A 282 -33.04 8.79 15.40
C TYR A 282 -34.49 9.19 15.09
N PRO A 283 -35.00 10.32 15.61
CA PRO A 283 -36.40 10.71 15.45
C PRO A 283 -36.84 10.77 13.99
N GLN A 284 -38.13 10.54 13.75
CA GLN A 284 -38.74 10.65 12.42
C GLN A 284 -38.16 9.70 11.36
N THR A 285 -37.59 8.57 11.79
CA THR A 285 -37.16 7.48 10.88
C THR A 285 -37.96 6.21 11.13
N THR A 286 -38.09 5.39 10.08
CA THR A 286 -38.57 3.99 10.17
C THR A 286 -37.39 3.04 10.20
N TRP A 287 -37.62 1.74 10.41
CA TRP A 287 -36.57 0.73 10.22
C TRP A 287 -35.87 0.93 8.86
N PRO A 288 -34.53 0.89 8.78
CA PRO A 288 -33.54 0.56 9.82
C PRO A 288 -33.05 1.77 10.68
N GLY A 289 -33.66 2.95 10.58
CA GLY A 289 -33.32 4.14 11.36
C GLY A 289 -32.39 5.09 10.60
N TYR A 290 -31.39 5.63 11.29
CA TYR A 290 -30.36 6.43 10.63
C TYR A 290 -29.55 5.57 9.67
N THR A 291 -29.46 6.04 8.43
CA THR A 291 -28.64 5.45 7.37
C THR A 291 -27.69 6.52 6.85
N ALA A 292 -26.40 6.29 7.02
CA ALA A 292 -25.36 7.15 6.48
C ALA A 292 -25.29 7.07 4.93
N PHE A 293 -24.48 7.95 4.33
CA PHE A 293 -24.12 7.91 2.91
C PHE A 293 -25.30 7.88 1.94
N ILE A 294 -26.43 8.51 2.29
CA ILE A 294 -27.63 8.63 1.44
C ILE A 294 -28.10 7.29 0.81
N TYR A 295 -27.94 6.17 1.54
CA TYR A 295 -28.25 4.80 1.04
C TYR A 295 -27.43 4.37 -0.18
N TYR A 296 -26.22 4.90 -0.34
CA TYR A 296 -25.40 4.63 -1.53
C TYR A 296 -24.26 3.65 -1.25
N ILE A 297 -23.48 3.82 -0.18
CA ILE A 297 -22.28 3.02 0.09
C ILE A 297 -22.60 1.83 1.02
N SER A 298 -22.03 0.66 0.73
CA SER A 298 -22.07 -0.51 1.60
C SER A 298 -20.99 -0.47 2.69
N GLU A 299 -21.10 -1.15 3.82
CA GLU A 299 -22.34 -1.57 4.47
C GLU A 299 -22.74 -0.64 5.61
N LEU A 300 -23.95 -0.86 6.11
CA LEU A 300 -24.52 -0.10 7.22
C LEU A 300 -24.77 -1.07 8.40
N TYR A 301 -23.67 -1.64 8.90
CA TYR A 301 -23.70 -2.66 9.94
C TYR A 301 -24.41 -2.15 11.20
N SER A 302 -25.37 -2.94 11.67
CA SER A 302 -26.06 -2.75 12.93
C SER A 302 -26.87 -3.99 13.28
N ALA A 303 -27.27 -4.12 14.54
CA ALA A 303 -28.17 -5.19 15.02
C ALA A 303 -29.57 -5.18 14.38
N LYS A 304 -29.84 -4.24 13.45
CA LYS A 304 -31.10 -4.14 12.71
C LYS A 304 -31.07 -4.92 11.40
N ARG A 305 -29.90 -5.42 10.98
CA ARG A 305 -29.77 -6.26 9.78
C ARG A 305 -29.97 -7.74 10.11
N PRO A 306 -30.59 -8.53 9.20
CA PRO A 306 -30.80 -9.96 9.42
C PRO A 306 -29.53 -10.79 9.60
N ASP A 307 -28.43 -10.41 8.94
CA ASP A 307 -27.14 -11.13 8.97
C ASP A 307 -26.37 -10.94 10.29
N TRP A 308 -26.71 -9.93 11.10
CA TRP A 308 -26.04 -9.64 12.38
C TRP A 308 -26.01 -10.85 13.32
N ASP A 309 -27.16 -11.48 13.52
CA ASP A 309 -27.31 -12.69 14.35
C ASP A 309 -27.20 -14.00 13.53
N HIS A 310 -26.93 -13.91 12.23
CA HIS A 310 -26.94 -15.03 11.30
C HIS A 310 -25.63 -15.12 10.51
N GLY A 311 -24.56 -15.46 11.21
CA GLY A 311 -23.26 -15.79 10.63
C GLY A 311 -22.23 -14.67 10.65
N PHE A 312 -22.62 -13.41 10.90
CA PHE A 312 -21.65 -12.31 10.96
C PHE A 312 -20.62 -12.50 12.08
N HIS A 313 -21.03 -12.95 13.27
CA HIS A 313 -20.09 -13.33 14.34
C HIS A 313 -19.05 -14.36 13.86
N ALA A 314 -19.45 -15.40 13.14
CA ALA A 314 -18.52 -16.42 12.63
C ALA A 314 -17.53 -15.85 11.59
N ALA A 315 -17.98 -14.89 10.77
CA ALA A 315 -17.13 -14.18 9.83
C ALA A 315 -16.11 -13.27 10.54
N LEU A 316 -16.53 -12.55 11.57
CA LEU A 316 -15.63 -11.72 12.40
C LEU A 316 -14.60 -12.59 13.14
N ASP A 317 -15.01 -13.73 13.67
CA ASP A 317 -14.14 -14.73 14.29
C ASP A 317 -13.07 -15.25 13.31
N TYR A 318 -13.49 -15.57 12.08
CA TYR A 318 -12.61 -15.98 11.00
C TYR A 318 -11.59 -14.89 10.65
N MET A 319 -12.05 -13.65 10.45
CA MET A 319 -11.21 -12.48 10.20
C MET A 319 -10.22 -12.25 11.34
N ALA A 320 -10.67 -12.26 12.59
CA ALA A 320 -9.83 -12.05 13.76
C ALA A 320 -8.70 -13.07 13.87
N ARG A 321 -8.99 -14.37 13.61
CA ARG A 321 -7.95 -15.42 13.64
C ARG A 321 -6.95 -15.26 12.50
N ILE A 322 -7.38 -14.84 11.32
CA ILE A 322 -6.47 -14.54 10.20
C ILE A 322 -5.59 -13.33 10.54
N GLN A 323 -6.17 -12.21 11.01
CA GLN A 323 -5.40 -11.03 11.43
C GLN A 323 -4.36 -11.38 12.49
N HIS A 324 -4.74 -12.18 13.49
CA HIS A 324 -3.81 -12.61 14.54
C HIS A 324 -2.58 -13.30 13.95
N ILE A 325 -2.78 -14.24 13.02
CA ILE A 325 -1.69 -14.97 12.36
C ILE A 325 -0.89 -14.04 11.44
N GLN A 326 -1.56 -13.13 10.72
CA GLN A 326 -0.92 -12.16 9.83
C GLN A 326 -0.21 -11.01 10.56
N GLN A 327 -0.32 -10.91 11.89
CA GLN A 327 0.44 -9.99 12.73
C GLN A 327 1.50 -10.69 13.59
N LYS A 328 1.55 -12.01 13.57
CA LYS A 328 2.56 -12.83 14.26
C LYS A 328 3.84 -12.93 13.44
N GLY A 329 4.99 -12.88 14.10
CA GLY A 329 6.28 -12.98 13.44
C GLY A 329 6.55 -11.90 12.38
N ILE A 330 7.58 -12.12 11.58
CA ILE A 330 8.03 -11.22 10.52
C ILE A 330 7.55 -11.76 9.16
N PRO A 331 6.92 -10.94 8.30
CA PRO A 331 6.60 -11.36 6.94
C PRO A 331 7.88 -11.52 6.13
N ARG A 332 7.99 -12.61 5.36
CA ARG A 332 9.05 -12.75 4.36
C ARG A 332 8.44 -12.71 2.97
N THR A 333 9.08 -11.95 2.09
CA THR A 333 8.65 -11.74 0.70
C THR A 333 9.81 -12.10 -0.21
N ASP A 334 9.54 -12.84 -1.28
CA ASP A 334 10.61 -13.43 -2.09
C ASP A 334 11.26 -12.44 -3.04
N VAL A 335 10.49 -11.54 -3.66
CA VAL A 335 10.99 -10.63 -4.70
C VAL A 335 10.53 -9.19 -4.43
N ALA A 336 11.44 -8.23 -4.59
CA ALA A 336 11.11 -6.81 -4.59
C ALA A 336 11.06 -6.27 -6.03
N PHE A 337 10.05 -5.48 -6.36
CA PHE A 337 9.99 -4.74 -7.62
C PHE A 337 10.32 -3.27 -7.35
N TYR A 338 11.23 -2.71 -8.14
CA TYR A 338 11.46 -1.28 -8.18
C TYR A 338 10.26 -0.58 -8.79
N ASN A 339 9.68 0.40 -8.08
CA ASN A 339 8.56 1.19 -8.58
C ASN A 339 8.74 2.68 -8.29
N LYS A 340 9.30 3.44 -9.24
CA LYS A 340 9.34 4.89 -9.12
C LYS A 340 8.14 5.53 -9.78
N GLN A 341 7.25 6.08 -8.97
CA GLN A 341 6.14 6.92 -9.42
C GLN A 341 6.44 8.39 -9.12
N THR A 342 6.11 9.30 -10.05
CA THR A 342 6.03 10.75 -9.74
C THR A 342 4.71 11.09 -9.04
N VAL A 343 3.68 10.36 -9.42
CA VAL A 343 2.33 10.42 -8.89
C VAL A 343 1.79 9.00 -8.87
N THR A 344 1.22 8.59 -7.75
CA THR A 344 0.54 7.29 -7.68
C THR A 344 -0.70 7.30 -8.55
N ASP A 345 -0.90 6.26 -9.37
CA ASP A 345 -2.17 6.05 -10.07
C ASP A 345 -3.25 5.73 -9.04
N PRO A 346 -4.28 6.58 -8.87
CA PRO A 346 -5.31 6.34 -7.86
C PRO A 346 -6.05 5.03 -8.11
N ASN A 347 -6.06 4.46 -9.33
CA ASN A 347 -6.71 3.19 -9.62
C ASN A 347 -5.95 1.96 -9.13
N MET A 348 -4.73 2.12 -8.60
CA MET A 348 -3.91 1.04 -8.02
C MET A 348 -3.78 -0.16 -8.96
N ALA A 349 -3.49 0.15 -10.24
CA ALA A 349 -3.46 -0.84 -11.30
C ALA A 349 -2.36 -1.88 -11.09
N THR A 350 -2.57 -3.08 -11.65
CA THR A 350 -1.54 -4.12 -11.68
C THR A 350 -0.36 -3.67 -12.55
N LEU A 351 0.83 -3.60 -11.94
CA LEU A 351 2.05 -3.14 -12.60
C LEU A 351 2.74 -4.29 -13.32
N TYR A 352 2.85 -5.46 -12.67
CA TYR A 352 3.38 -6.66 -13.30
C TYR A 352 2.25 -7.55 -13.81
N ARG A 353 2.00 -7.49 -15.13
CA ARG A 353 0.81 -8.10 -15.76
C ARG A 353 0.97 -9.58 -16.12
N PHE A 354 2.18 -10.11 -15.99
CA PHE A 354 2.48 -11.52 -16.21
C PHE A 354 2.21 -12.32 -14.94
N ASP A 355 1.81 -13.57 -15.11
CA ASP A 355 1.41 -14.45 -14.02
C ASP A 355 2.46 -15.53 -13.71
N ASP A 356 3.65 -15.45 -14.29
CA ASP A 356 4.72 -16.44 -14.16
C ASP A 356 5.19 -16.62 -12.70
N LEU A 357 5.31 -15.51 -11.96
CA LEU A 357 5.60 -15.51 -10.53
C LEU A 357 4.45 -16.14 -9.71
N THR A 358 3.21 -15.68 -9.93
CA THR A 358 2.02 -16.17 -9.20
C THR A 358 1.76 -17.65 -9.47
N LYS A 359 1.94 -18.12 -10.71
CA LYS A 359 1.80 -19.54 -11.11
C LYS A 359 2.73 -20.49 -10.37
N GLN A 360 3.90 -20.00 -9.95
CA GLN A 360 4.88 -20.78 -9.19
C GLN A 360 4.83 -20.51 -7.67
N GLY A 361 4.04 -19.53 -7.23
CA GLY A 361 3.86 -19.20 -5.80
C GLY A 361 4.88 -18.21 -5.25
N TRP A 362 5.59 -17.46 -6.12
CA TRP A 362 6.48 -16.40 -5.68
C TRP A 362 5.68 -15.27 -5.03
N SER A 363 6.06 -14.92 -3.80
CA SER A 363 5.57 -13.70 -3.16
C SER A 363 6.41 -12.51 -3.60
N TYR A 364 5.77 -11.37 -3.90
CA TYR A 364 6.48 -10.16 -4.27
C TYR A 364 5.77 -8.90 -3.76
N ALA A 365 6.54 -7.81 -3.68
CA ALA A 365 6.06 -6.49 -3.30
C ALA A 365 6.78 -5.40 -4.10
N TYR A 366 6.25 -4.17 -4.08
CA TYR A 366 6.90 -3.03 -4.73
C TYR A 366 7.59 -2.12 -3.71
N LEU A 367 8.65 -1.46 -4.15
CA LEU A 367 9.41 -0.49 -3.37
C LEU A 367 9.75 0.71 -4.25
N SER A 368 9.41 1.91 -3.75
CA SER A 368 9.90 3.17 -4.29
C SER A 368 11.40 3.35 -4.00
N PRO A 369 12.14 4.07 -4.86
CA PRO A 369 13.54 4.44 -4.61
C PRO A 369 13.82 4.97 -3.21
N ASP A 370 12.90 5.77 -2.67
CA ASP A 370 13.00 6.34 -1.33
C ASP A 370 13.08 5.24 -0.26
N ASN A 371 12.37 4.13 -0.46
CA ASN A 371 12.39 3.00 0.46
C ASN A 371 13.72 2.24 0.44
N LEU A 372 14.47 2.28 -0.66
CA LEU A 372 15.79 1.63 -0.76
C LEU A 372 16.88 2.34 0.07
N ASN A 373 16.58 3.54 0.58
CA ASN A 373 17.44 4.31 1.48
C ASN A 373 17.07 4.15 2.96
N LEU A 374 16.03 3.35 3.27
CA LEU A 374 15.69 3.04 4.66
C LEU A 374 16.82 2.26 5.32
N PRO A 375 17.07 2.42 6.64
CA PRO A 375 18.09 1.65 7.35
C PRO A 375 17.95 0.12 7.24
N GLN A 376 16.73 -0.35 6.97
CA GLN A 376 16.39 -1.76 6.78
C GLN A 376 16.79 -2.28 5.39
N ALA A 377 16.97 -1.39 4.40
CA ALA A 377 17.27 -1.75 3.02
C ALA A 377 18.79 -1.92 2.81
N TYR A 378 19.34 -3.00 3.34
CA TYR A 378 20.73 -3.42 3.12
C TYR A 378 20.78 -4.89 2.66
N VAL A 379 21.90 -5.28 2.06
CA VAL A 379 22.13 -6.65 1.59
C VAL A 379 23.14 -7.35 2.50
N GLU A 380 22.76 -8.53 2.96
CA GLU A 380 23.62 -9.49 3.68
C GLU A 380 23.22 -10.90 3.24
N ASP A 381 24.19 -11.80 3.10
CA ASP A 381 23.96 -13.19 2.63
C ASP A 381 23.14 -13.27 1.32
N ASN A 382 23.38 -12.33 0.39
CA ASN A 382 22.65 -12.15 -0.87
C ASN A 382 21.16 -11.83 -0.73
N LEU A 383 20.69 -11.45 0.46
CA LEU A 383 19.29 -11.09 0.74
C LEU A 383 19.17 -9.60 1.01
N LEU A 384 18.21 -8.93 0.37
CA LEU A 384 17.84 -7.56 0.71
C LEU A 384 16.89 -7.56 1.92
N ALA A 385 17.16 -6.66 2.87
CA ALA A 385 16.45 -6.56 4.15
C ALA A 385 16.45 -7.90 4.93
N PRO A 386 17.64 -8.43 5.29
CA PRO A 386 17.81 -9.78 5.84
C PRO A 386 17.13 -9.99 7.20
N ALA A 387 16.95 -8.91 7.98
CA ALA A 387 16.20 -8.93 9.22
C ALA A 387 14.67 -8.93 9.01
N ASP A 388 14.21 -8.49 7.83
CA ASP A 388 12.81 -8.17 7.52
C ASP A 388 12.29 -9.03 6.36
N ALA A 389 11.92 -8.44 5.22
CA ALA A 389 11.32 -9.19 4.12
C ALA A 389 12.21 -10.32 3.55
N ARG A 390 13.55 -10.19 3.64
CA ARG A 390 14.51 -11.14 3.03
C ARG A 390 14.25 -11.37 1.55
N PHE A 391 14.19 -10.30 0.77
CA PHE A 391 14.03 -10.41 -0.67
C PHE A 391 15.25 -11.12 -1.27
N GLN A 392 14.98 -12.14 -2.07
CA GLN A 392 15.98 -12.98 -2.74
C GLN A 392 16.50 -12.35 -4.03
N ALA A 393 15.73 -11.42 -4.61
CA ALA A 393 16.09 -10.67 -5.82
C ALA A 393 15.32 -9.34 -5.87
N LEU A 394 15.85 -8.41 -6.67
CA LEU A 394 15.18 -7.16 -7.03
C LEU A 394 14.93 -7.11 -8.54
N VAL A 395 13.71 -6.77 -8.95
CA VAL A 395 13.29 -6.67 -10.35
C VAL A 395 13.11 -5.20 -10.73
N VAL A 396 13.67 -4.79 -11.86
CA VAL A 396 13.43 -3.49 -12.48
C VAL A 396 12.80 -3.73 -13.86
N LEU A 397 11.56 -3.27 -14.03
CA LEU A 397 10.88 -3.38 -15.32
C LEU A 397 11.45 -2.37 -16.32
N GLY A 398 11.50 -2.72 -17.60
CA GLY A 398 11.96 -1.82 -18.66
C GLY A 398 11.06 -0.59 -18.84
N SER A 399 9.82 -0.64 -18.36
CA SER A 399 8.87 0.49 -18.31
C SER A 399 9.17 1.50 -17.18
N GLN A 400 10.09 1.18 -16.27
CA GLN A 400 10.43 2.05 -15.15
C GLN A 400 11.46 3.10 -15.53
N ASN A 401 11.44 4.20 -14.76
CA ASN A 401 12.46 5.22 -14.80
C ASN A 401 13.31 5.16 -13.53
N VAL A 402 14.63 5.07 -13.70
CA VAL A 402 15.59 4.93 -12.61
C VAL A 402 16.22 6.28 -12.26
N THR A 403 16.19 6.64 -10.98
CA THR A 403 16.88 7.85 -10.49
C THR A 403 18.40 7.59 -10.41
N GLN A 404 19.22 8.63 -10.50
CA GLN A 404 20.67 8.45 -10.35
C GLN A 404 21.03 7.86 -8.98
N ASN A 405 20.37 8.30 -7.90
CA ASN A 405 20.60 7.78 -6.55
C ASN A 405 20.20 6.31 -6.44
N SER A 406 19.06 5.91 -7.01
CA SER A 406 18.66 4.49 -6.98
C SER A 406 19.57 3.62 -7.84
N LEU A 407 20.12 4.11 -8.95
CA LEU A 407 21.12 3.35 -9.71
C LEU A 407 22.38 3.07 -8.86
N VAL A 408 22.84 4.06 -8.08
CA VAL A 408 23.95 3.87 -7.13
C VAL A 408 23.59 2.82 -6.09
N GLN A 409 22.40 2.90 -5.50
CA GLN A 409 21.96 1.94 -4.48
C GLN A 409 21.78 0.52 -5.04
N LEU A 410 21.23 0.39 -6.26
CA LEU A 410 21.11 -0.89 -6.96
C LEU A 410 22.49 -1.51 -7.22
N LYS A 411 23.49 -0.70 -7.57
CA LYS A 411 24.88 -1.15 -7.72
C LYS A 411 25.45 -1.64 -6.39
N VAL A 412 25.25 -0.90 -5.29
CA VAL A 412 25.66 -1.33 -3.94
C VAL A 412 25.05 -2.68 -3.57
N PHE A 413 23.76 -2.87 -3.85
CA PHE A 413 23.08 -4.15 -3.58
C PHE A 413 23.63 -5.29 -4.44
N ALA A 414 23.88 -5.04 -5.73
CA ALA A 414 24.44 -6.03 -6.62
C ALA A 414 25.89 -6.39 -6.24
N ASP A 415 26.72 -5.41 -5.86
CA ASP A 415 28.09 -5.60 -5.37
C ASP A 415 28.12 -6.46 -4.09
N ALA A 416 27.09 -6.30 -3.25
CA ALA A 416 26.87 -7.13 -2.05
C ALA A 416 26.25 -8.51 -2.34
N GLY A 417 26.01 -8.84 -3.62
CA GLY A 417 25.62 -10.18 -4.07
C GLY A 417 24.14 -10.37 -4.40
N LEU A 418 23.29 -9.35 -4.19
CA LEU A 418 21.86 -9.44 -4.51
C LEU A 418 21.66 -9.60 -6.03
N PRO A 419 20.93 -10.63 -6.49
CA PRO A 419 20.49 -10.72 -7.87
C PRO A 419 19.55 -9.56 -8.24
N VAL A 420 19.87 -8.84 -9.32
CA VAL A 420 19.00 -7.83 -9.90
C VAL A 420 18.57 -8.26 -11.31
N ILE A 421 17.27 -8.28 -11.57
CA ILE A 421 16.69 -8.72 -12.84
C ILE A 421 16.09 -7.51 -13.55
N MET A 422 16.63 -7.18 -14.71
CA MET A 422 16.09 -6.20 -15.64
C MET A 422 15.13 -6.92 -16.59
N ALA A 423 13.83 -6.69 -16.44
CA ALA A 423 12.81 -7.43 -17.19
C ALA A 423 12.11 -6.53 -18.21
N GLY A 424 12.11 -6.91 -19.49
CA GLY A 424 11.40 -6.19 -20.54
C GLY A 424 12.14 -5.00 -21.14
N GLY A 425 13.42 -4.80 -20.80
CA GLY A 425 14.27 -3.77 -21.44
C GLY A 425 15.20 -3.05 -20.46
N VAL A 426 15.88 -2.03 -20.98
CA VAL A 426 16.74 -1.13 -20.19
C VAL A 426 15.91 0.06 -19.73
N PRO A 427 15.83 0.37 -18.42
CA PRO A 427 15.05 1.48 -17.92
C PRO A 427 15.67 2.82 -18.34
N ALA A 428 14.82 3.84 -18.49
CA ALA A 428 15.29 5.20 -18.76
C ALA A 428 15.68 5.93 -17.47
N GLN A 429 16.36 7.08 -17.62
CA GLN A 429 16.63 7.97 -16.48
C GLN A 429 15.32 8.66 -16.04
N TYR A 430 15.11 8.74 -14.73
CA TYR A 430 14.03 9.55 -14.17
C TYR A 430 14.29 11.04 -14.41
N ALA A 431 13.34 11.71 -15.07
CA ALA A 431 13.45 13.13 -15.40
C ALA A 431 13.44 13.98 -14.12
N THR A 432 14.46 14.83 -13.99
CA THR A 432 14.66 15.84 -12.94
C THR A 432 15.45 16.98 -13.57
N GLN A 433 15.41 18.18 -12.98
CA GLN A 433 16.23 19.33 -13.37
C GLN A 433 17.26 19.68 -12.29
N ASN A 434 17.41 18.80 -11.31
CA ASN A 434 18.48 18.86 -10.33
C ASN A 434 19.86 18.78 -11.00
N ARG A 435 20.50 19.93 -11.21
CA ARG A 435 21.81 20.01 -11.87
C ARG A 435 22.93 19.31 -11.11
N THR A 436 22.75 18.99 -9.82
CA THR A 436 23.72 18.19 -9.04
C THR A 436 23.53 16.68 -9.22
N ALA A 437 22.37 16.25 -9.74
CA ALA A 437 22.02 14.86 -10.02
C ALA A 437 21.84 14.59 -11.54
N ILE A 438 22.34 15.48 -12.40
CA ILE A 438 22.29 15.32 -13.85
C ILE A 438 23.71 15.44 -14.40
N ASP A 439 24.38 14.30 -14.47
CA ASP A 439 25.37 14.07 -15.51
C ASP A 439 24.86 12.90 -16.34
N GLU A 440 24.16 13.18 -17.45
CA GLU A 440 23.58 12.16 -18.34
C GLU A 440 24.65 11.19 -18.87
N ARG A 441 25.89 11.66 -19.06
CA ARG A 441 27.00 10.79 -19.49
C ARG A 441 27.40 9.85 -18.36
N LEU A 442 27.48 10.38 -17.14
CA LEU A 442 27.74 9.56 -15.96
C LEU A 442 26.61 8.56 -15.70
N PHE A 443 25.35 8.95 -15.87
CA PHE A 443 24.21 8.04 -15.74
C PHE A 443 24.28 6.91 -16.77
N ASN A 444 24.43 7.24 -18.05
CA ASN A 444 24.47 6.25 -19.13
C ASN A 444 25.66 5.28 -19.01
N SER A 445 26.84 5.80 -18.65
CA SER A 445 28.01 4.95 -18.38
C SER A 445 27.80 4.07 -17.15
N SER A 446 27.28 4.63 -16.05
CA SER A 446 26.96 3.86 -14.83
C SER A 446 25.93 2.78 -15.08
N LEU A 447 24.91 3.06 -15.90
CA LEU A 447 23.88 2.09 -16.27
C LEU A 447 24.46 0.99 -17.13
N THR A 448 25.31 1.33 -18.10
CA THR A 448 26.01 0.32 -18.93
C THR A 448 26.89 -0.60 -18.08
N ASP A 449 27.67 -0.02 -17.16
CA ASP A 449 28.49 -0.79 -16.22
C ASP A 449 27.62 -1.68 -15.31
N PHE A 450 26.49 -1.15 -14.85
CA PHE A 450 25.54 -1.90 -14.02
C PHE A 450 24.93 -3.08 -14.78
N LEU A 451 24.52 -2.90 -16.05
CA LEU A 451 23.96 -3.96 -16.87
C LEU A 451 24.96 -5.10 -17.18
N GLN A 452 26.26 -4.82 -17.10
CA GLN A 452 27.34 -5.80 -17.26
C GLN A 452 27.75 -6.47 -15.95
N HIS A 453 27.20 -6.04 -14.82
CA HIS A 453 27.53 -6.58 -13.51
C HIS A 453 27.11 -8.05 -13.39
N LYS A 454 27.94 -8.89 -12.76
CA LYS A 454 27.76 -10.36 -12.72
C LYS A 454 26.45 -10.81 -12.03
N HIS A 455 25.94 -10.00 -11.11
CA HIS A 455 24.67 -10.24 -10.39
C HIS A 455 23.45 -9.60 -11.09
N VAL A 456 23.64 -8.96 -12.24
CA VAL A 456 22.56 -8.36 -13.03
C VAL A 456 22.21 -9.26 -14.21
N LYS A 457 20.92 -9.56 -14.39
CA LYS A 457 20.40 -10.37 -15.50
C LYS A 457 19.37 -9.57 -16.28
N GLN A 458 19.41 -9.70 -17.61
CA GLN A 458 18.41 -9.12 -18.51
C GLN A 458 17.55 -10.24 -19.07
N VAL A 459 16.23 -10.10 -18.99
CA VAL A 459 15.25 -11.09 -19.45
C VAL A 459 14.06 -10.42 -20.14
N VAL A 460 13.27 -11.20 -20.88
CA VAL A 460 11.99 -10.72 -21.40
C VAL A 460 11.01 -10.50 -20.23
N GLU A 461 10.13 -9.51 -20.34
CA GLU A 461 9.06 -9.34 -19.36
C GLU A 461 8.16 -10.58 -19.36
N GLY A 462 7.92 -11.19 -18.20
CA GLY A 462 7.24 -12.49 -18.09
C GLY A 462 8.15 -13.71 -17.95
N GLU A 463 9.48 -13.55 -18.01
CA GLU A 463 10.46 -14.62 -17.76
C GLU A 463 11.19 -14.45 -16.41
N VAL A 464 10.64 -13.65 -15.49
CA VAL A 464 11.28 -13.37 -14.19
C VAL A 464 11.40 -14.64 -13.37
N SER A 465 10.34 -15.42 -13.27
CA SER A 465 10.33 -16.71 -12.54
C SER A 465 11.36 -17.70 -13.08
N GLN A 466 11.49 -17.81 -14.40
CA GLN A 466 12.51 -18.66 -15.05
C GLN A 466 13.93 -18.17 -14.73
N SER A 467 14.14 -16.85 -14.68
CA SER A 467 15.43 -16.27 -14.29
C SER A 467 15.79 -16.62 -12.85
N LEU A 468 14.83 -16.50 -11.92
CA LEU A 468 15.00 -16.88 -10.52
C LEU A 468 15.35 -18.36 -10.38
N GLU A 469 14.67 -19.23 -11.11
CA GLU A 469 14.96 -20.67 -11.13
C GLU A 469 16.37 -20.97 -11.68
N TYR A 470 16.79 -20.29 -12.75
CA TYR A 470 18.15 -20.43 -13.31
C TYR A 470 19.24 -20.02 -12.32
N LEU A 471 18.93 -19.04 -11.45
CA LEU A 471 19.80 -18.61 -10.35
C LEU A 471 19.77 -19.59 -9.15
N GLY A 472 18.95 -20.64 -9.21
CA GLY A 472 18.79 -21.63 -8.14
C GLY A 472 17.92 -21.15 -6.98
N LEU A 473 17.22 -20.03 -7.14
CA LEU A 473 16.32 -19.48 -6.13
C LEU A 473 14.96 -20.20 -6.16
N LYS A 474 14.27 -20.22 -5.02
CA LYS A 474 12.97 -20.88 -4.88
C LYS A 474 12.01 -20.01 -4.08
N PRO A 475 10.69 -20.04 -4.38
CA PRO A 475 9.71 -19.39 -3.53
C PRO A 475 9.62 -20.09 -2.17
N ARG A 476 9.42 -19.34 -1.09
CA ARG A 476 9.25 -19.92 0.25
C ARG A 476 7.99 -20.77 0.37
N VAL A 477 6.94 -20.40 -0.36
CA VAL A 477 5.68 -21.14 -0.48
C VAL A 477 5.37 -21.30 -1.97
N GLY A 478 6.03 -22.25 -2.61
CA GLY A 478 5.77 -22.58 -4.02
C GLY A 478 4.42 -23.29 -4.21
N VAL A 479 3.83 -23.14 -5.39
CA VAL A 479 2.59 -23.83 -5.77
C VAL A 479 2.73 -24.57 -7.09
N ARG A 480 2.08 -25.73 -7.18
CA ARG A 480 1.87 -26.47 -8.43
C ARG A 480 0.41 -26.86 -8.50
N THR A 481 -0.39 -26.05 -9.18
CA THR A 481 -1.86 -26.18 -9.19
C THR A 481 -2.43 -25.86 -10.56
N ASN A 482 -3.66 -26.34 -10.81
CA ASN A 482 -4.44 -26.04 -12.02
C ASN A 482 -5.29 -24.76 -11.92
N GLY A 483 -5.10 -23.94 -10.88
CA GLY A 483 -5.77 -22.65 -10.70
C GLY A 483 -4.84 -21.58 -10.13
N THR A 484 -5.42 -20.51 -9.58
CA THR A 484 -4.65 -19.40 -9.00
C THR A 484 -4.69 -19.47 -7.48
N TRP A 485 -3.53 -19.73 -6.87
CA TRP A 485 -3.34 -19.68 -5.42
C TRP A 485 -2.39 -18.54 -5.07
N TYR A 486 -2.85 -17.63 -4.22
CA TYR A 486 -1.98 -16.62 -3.62
C TYR A 486 -1.43 -17.14 -2.30
N THR A 487 -0.19 -16.76 -1.99
CA THR A 487 0.53 -17.24 -0.81
C THR A 487 1.18 -16.10 -0.04
N THR A 488 1.22 -16.22 1.29
CA THR A 488 2.07 -15.38 2.15
C THR A 488 2.82 -16.25 3.15
N TRP A 489 4.01 -15.79 3.57
CA TRP A 489 4.87 -16.49 4.52
C TRP A 489 5.26 -15.59 5.68
N ARG A 490 5.19 -16.12 6.90
CA ARG A 490 5.61 -15.44 8.12
C ARG A 490 6.42 -16.36 9.01
N GLU A 491 7.42 -15.81 9.68
CA GLU A 491 8.27 -16.53 10.63
C GLU A 491 8.13 -15.92 12.04
N ASP A 492 7.60 -16.69 12.98
CA ASP A 492 7.58 -16.34 14.40
C ASP A 492 8.69 -17.09 15.13
N ALA A 493 9.84 -16.41 15.25
CA ALA A 493 10.99 -16.95 15.97
C ALA A 493 10.74 -17.10 17.48
N ALA A 494 9.80 -16.34 18.07
CA ALA A 494 9.53 -16.41 19.50
C ALA A 494 8.80 -17.71 19.86
N ASP A 495 7.82 -18.10 19.04
CA ASP A 495 7.05 -19.33 19.22
C ASP A 495 7.70 -20.54 18.48
N GLY A 496 8.68 -20.31 17.60
CA GLY A 496 9.34 -21.34 16.81
C GLY A 496 8.41 -21.93 15.73
N ILE A 497 7.51 -21.09 15.20
CA ILE A 497 6.46 -21.47 14.24
C ILE A 497 6.54 -20.56 13.02
N SER A 498 6.48 -21.15 11.83
CA SER A 498 6.26 -20.41 10.59
C SER A 498 4.87 -20.66 10.03
N TYR A 499 4.29 -19.68 9.35
CA TYR A 499 2.92 -19.73 8.85
C TYR A 499 2.90 -19.48 7.34
N ALA A 500 2.35 -20.45 6.60
CA ALA A 500 1.91 -20.26 5.23
C ALA A 500 0.40 -19.99 5.21
N TYR A 501 0.00 -18.88 4.60
CA TYR A 501 -1.38 -18.63 4.22
C TYR A 501 -1.53 -18.89 2.73
N ILE A 502 -2.57 -19.62 2.35
CA ILE A 502 -2.88 -19.97 0.96
C ILE A 502 -4.32 -19.59 0.70
N PHE A 503 -4.55 -18.85 -0.38
CA PHE A 503 -5.87 -18.42 -0.82
C PHE A 503 -6.16 -18.91 -2.23
N GLY A 504 -7.18 -19.78 -2.37
CA GLY A 504 -7.72 -20.13 -3.67
C GLY A 504 -8.66 -19.03 -4.14
N ASP A 505 -8.29 -18.33 -5.22
CA ASP A 505 -8.93 -17.08 -5.63
C ASP A 505 -10.39 -17.26 -6.08
N THR A 506 -10.65 -17.41 -7.38
CA THR A 506 -12.03 -17.44 -7.90
C THR A 506 -12.53 -18.86 -8.19
N ALA A 507 -11.68 -19.71 -8.76
CA ALA A 507 -12.04 -21.07 -9.17
C ALA A 507 -11.56 -22.11 -8.17
N ALA A 508 -12.32 -23.21 -8.07
CA ALA A 508 -11.85 -24.39 -7.35
C ALA A 508 -10.64 -24.98 -8.07
N ALA A 509 -9.62 -25.38 -7.31
CA ALA A 509 -8.37 -25.89 -7.85
C ALA A 509 -7.80 -26.98 -6.94
N SER A 510 -7.02 -27.87 -7.55
CA SER A 510 -6.28 -28.93 -6.89
C SER A 510 -4.80 -28.80 -7.24
N GLY A 511 -3.94 -29.29 -6.38
CA GLY A 511 -2.50 -29.22 -6.60
C GLY A 511 -1.73 -29.50 -5.32
N GLU A 512 -0.52 -28.97 -5.26
CA GLU A 512 0.34 -29.08 -4.09
C GLU A 512 1.01 -27.74 -3.77
N VAL A 513 1.27 -27.54 -2.48
CA VAL A 513 2.17 -26.48 -2.00
C VAL A 513 3.51 -27.09 -1.65
N VAL A 514 4.58 -26.39 -2.02
CA VAL A 514 5.97 -26.79 -1.84
C VAL A 514 6.62 -25.74 -0.94
N VAL A 515 6.75 -26.04 0.35
CA VAL A 515 7.14 -25.06 1.36
C VAL A 515 8.58 -25.29 1.80
N GLU A 516 9.40 -24.25 1.78
CA GLU A 516 10.77 -24.28 2.32
C GLU A 516 10.73 -24.19 3.85
N ALA A 517 10.25 -25.26 4.48
CA ALA A 517 10.14 -25.36 5.92
C ALA A 517 10.36 -26.78 6.41
N THR A 518 11.10 -26.87 7.51
CA THR A 518 11.24 -28.06 8.34
C THR A 518 10.35 -27.95 9.57
N GLY A 519 9.98 -29.09 10.16
CA GLY A 519 9.13 -29.15 11.36
C GLY A 519 7.86 -29.94 11.11
N ILE A 520 6.97 -29.95 12.10
CA ILE A 520 5.70 -30.66 12.05
C ILE A 520 4.66 -29.72 11.42
N PRO A 521 4.07 -30.08 10.26
CA PRO A 521 3.02 -29.27 9.64
C PRO A 521 1.68 -29.46 10.35
N TYR A 522 0.96 -28.35 10.56
CA TYR A 522 -0.38 -28.30 11.13
C TYR A 522 -1.31 -27.46 10.27
N PHE A 523 -2.55 -27.92 10.13
CA PHE A 523 -3.64 -27.11 9.64
C PHE A 523 -4.24 -26.30 10.78
N PHE A 524 -4.25 -24.98 10.62
CA PHE A 524 -5.01 -24.07 11.48
C PHE A 524 -6.31 -23.73 10.77
N ASN A 525 -7.44 -23.97 11.43
CA ASN A 525 -8.75 -23.66 10.89
C ASN A 525 -9.22 -22.28 11.40
N PRO A 526 -9.26 -21.24 10.55
CA PRO A 526 -9.67 -19.91 10.97
C PRO A 526 -11.15 -19.83 11.35
N TRP A 527 -12.02 -20.74 10.87
CA TRP A 527 -13.44 -20.73 11.23
C TRP A 527 -13.72 -21.24 12.65
N THR A 528 -12.96 -22.24 13.09
CA THR A 528 -13.22 -22.95 14.35
C THR A 528 -12.13 -22.74 15.41
N GLY A 529 -10.97 -22.25 15.01
CA GLY A 529 -9.76 -22.21 15.84
C GLY A 529 -9.10 -23.58 16.06
N THR A 530 -9.58 -24.66 15.41
CA THR A 530 -8.98 -25.99 15.57
C THR A 530 -7.59 -26.04 14.93
N ARG A 531 -6.67 -26.74 15.61
CA ARG A 531 -5.30 -26.97 15.17
C ARG A 531 -5.09 -28.47 15.07
N GLU A 532 -4.76 -28.96 13.89
CA GLU A 532 -4.68 -30.40 13.60
C GLU A 532 -3.41 -30.69 12.80
N PRO A 533 -2.69 -31.80 13.07
CA PRO A 533 -1.53 -32.15 12.28
C PRO A 533 -1.92 -32.46 10.83
N VAL A 534 -1.09 -32.07 9.87
CA VAL A 534 -1.25 -32.47 8.48
C VAL A 534 -0.94 -33.96 8.36
N LEU A 535 -1.90 -34.74 7.85
CA LEU A 535 -1.79 -36.20 7.78
C LEU A 535 -1.30 -36.72 6.44
N ASN A 536 -1.19 -35.86 5.42
CA ASN A 536 -0.68 -36.21 4.10
C ASN A 536 0.35 -35.17 3.64
N TYR A 537 1.63 -35.54 3.69
CA TYR A 537 2.72 -34.69 3.21
C TYR A 537 3.98 -35.52 2.94
N LYS A 538 4.87 -34.96 2.12
CA LYS A 538 6.23 -35.49 1.91
C LYS A 538 7.25 -34.47 2.39
N THR A 539 8.34 -34.94 2.98
CA THR A 539 9.48 -34.09 3.32
C THR A 539 10.68 -34.55 2.51
N GLU A 540 11.27 -33.64 1.76
CA GLU A 540 12.43 -33.87 0.90
C GLU A 540 13.49 -32.82 1.26
N GLY A 541 14.50 -33.22 2.04
CA GLY A 541 15.50 -32.29 2.57
C GLY A 541 14.88 -31.22 3.47
N HIS A 542 14.96 -29.96 3.04
CA HIS A 542 14.41 -28.79 3.74
C HIS A 542 13.04 -28.35 3.22
N THR A 543 12.40 -29.17 2.39
CA THR A 543 11.12 -28.84 1.74
C THR A 543 10.03 -29.78 2.20
N THR A 544 8.84 -29.24 2.46
CA THR A 544 7.63 -30.00 2.76
C THR A 544 6.60 -29.81 1.65
N VAL A 545 6.15 -30.90 1.04
CA VAL A 545 5.16 -30.92 -0.04
C VAL A 545 3.82 -31.39 0.51
N ILE A 546 2.77 -30.58 0.36
CA ILE A 546 1.43 -30.85 0.89
C ILE A 546 0.41 -30.76 -0.24
N PRO A 547 -0.25 -31.86 -0.62
CA PRO A 547 -1.32 -31.82 -1.60
C PRO A 547 -2.58 -31.17 -1.01
N LEU A 548 -3.20 -30.27 -1.76
CA LEU A 548 -4.38 -29.51 -1.36
C LEU A 548 -5.44 -29.50 -2.46
N LYS A 549 -6.68 -29.32 -2.03
CA LYS A 549 -7.81 -28.98 -2.89
C LYS A 549 -8.57 -27.85 -2.22
N LEU A 550 -8.70 -26.72 -2.93
CA LEU A 550 -9.36 -25.52 -2.44
C LEU A 550 -10.54 -25.19 -3.36
N ALA A 551 -11.69 -24.87 -2.77
CA ALA A 551 -12.76 -24.20 -3.48
C ALA A 551 -12.36 -22.74 -3.81
N GLY A 552 -13.08 -22.11 -4.73
CA GLY A 552 -12.98 -20.66 -4.91
C GLY A 552 -13.34 -19.93 -3.61
N ASN A 553 -12.59 -18.87 -3.32
CA ASN A 553 -12.64 -18.10 -2.08
C ASN A 553 -12.27 -18.89 -0.80
N GLN A 554 -11.63 -20.06 -0.92
CA GLN A 554 -11.23 -20.84 0.26
C GLN A 554 -9.80 -20.50 0.67
N THR A 555 -9.60 -20.29 1.96
CA THR A 555 -8.27 -20.11 2.56
C THR A 555 -7.81 -21.36 3.28
N LYS A 556 -6.49 -21.58 3.31
CA LYS A 556 -5.86 -22.52 4.21
C LYS A 556 -4.63 -21.92 4.89
N ILE A 557 -4.51 -22.19 6.19
CA ILE A 557 -3.35 -21.81 6.99
C ILE A 557 -2.62 -23.09 7.39
N ILE A 558 -1.33 -23.12 7.09
CA ILE A 558 -0.42 -24.22 7.43
C ILE A 558 0.68 -23.65 8.33
N ALA A 559 0.74 -24.15 9.55
CA ALA A 559 1.79 -23.81 10.51
C ALA A 559 2.86 -24.90 10.51
N PHE A 560 4.13 -24.51 10.54
CA PHE A 560 5.29 -25.40 10.62
C PHE A 560 5.99 -25.16 11.95
N SER A 561 5.82 -26.09 12.89
CA SER A 561 6.35 -25.95 14.24
C SER A 561 7.57 -26.84 14.45
N GLN A 562 8.64 -26.31 15.03
CA GLN A 562 9.82 -27.12 15.38
C GLN A 562 9.55 -28.11 16.51
N ASN A 563 8.57 -27.81 17.37
CA ASN A 563 8.15 -28.66 18.48
C ASN A 563 6.67 -29.04 18.36
N PRO A 564 6.23 -30.17 18.92
CA PRO A 564 4.81 -30.49 18.98
C PRO A 564 4.00 -29.37 19.66
N ILE A 565 2.93 -28.91 19.02
CA ILE A 565 2.03 -27.91 19.61
C ILE A 565 1.30 -28.53 20.81
N GLU A 566 1.28 -27.79 21.92
CA GLU A 566 0.61 -28.21 23.15
C GLU A 566 -0.87 -28.54 22.90
N ASN A 567 -1.34 -29.61 23.52
CA ASN A 567 -2.72 -30.10 23.40
C ASN A 567 -3.14 -30.54 21.99
N VAL A 568 -2.19 -30.76 21.07
CA VAL A 568 -2.43 -31.33 19.74
C VAL A 568 -1.67 -32.65 19.62
N LYS A 569 -2.41 -33.77 19.48
CA LYS A 569 -1.81 -35.10 19.33
C LYS A 569 -1.26 -35.28 17.92
N VAL A 570 0.06 -35.39 17.78
CA VAL A 570 0.71 -35.72 16.51
C VAL A 570 0.74 -37.24 16.34
N PRO A 571 0.19 -37.80 15.24
CA PRO A 571 0.25 -39.24 15.00
C PRO A 571 1.66 -39.69 14.67
N LYS A 572 2.00 -40.92 15.06
CA LYS A 572 3.32 -41.53 14.77
C LYS A 572 3.54 -41.79 13.27
N PHE A 573 2.45 -41.97 12.52
CA PHE A 573 2.46 -42.26 11.09
C PHE A 573 1.60 -41.24 10.37
N TYR A 574 2.03 -40.85 9.17
CA TYR A 574 1.30 -39.99 8.25
C TYR A 574 1.39 -40.61 6.84
N ALA A 575 0.42 -40.29 5.99
CA ALA A 575 0.45 -40.71 4.61
C ALA A 575 1.46 -39.85 3.84
N THR A 576 2.23 -40.49 2.97
CA THR A 576 3.09 -39.79 1.99
C THR A 576 2.45 -39.76 0.61
N ASP A 577 1.43 -40.57 0.36
CA ASP A 577 0.73 -40.65 -0.91
C ASP A 577 -0.74 -41.04 -0.69
N LEU A 578 -1.65 -40.37 -1.37
CA LEU A 578 -3.11 -40.62 -1.31
C LEU A 578 -3.69 -40.40 -2.71
N SER A 579 -4.74 -41.17 -3.05
CA SER A 579 -5.45 -40.95 -4.31
C SER A 579 -6.14 -39.58 -4.33
N GLU A 580 -6.30 -39.00 -5.51
CA GLU A 580 -6.93 -37.67 -5.70
C GLU A 580 -8.33 -37.56 -5.06
N ASN A 581 -9.05 -38.68 -4.97
CA ASN A 581 -10.38 -38.75 -4.36
C ASN A 581 -10.36 -38.56 -2.82
N VAL A 582 -9.20 -38.69 -2.19
CA VAL A 582 -9.01 -38.60 -0.73
C VAL A 582 -8.32 -37.29 -0.33
N ILE A 583 -7.61 -36.63 -1.26
CA ILE A 583 -6.98 -35.33 -1.03
C ILE A 583 -8.05 -34.28 -0.74
N GLY A 584 -7.95 -33.63 0.42
CA GLY A 584 -8.93 -32.64 0.90
C GLY A 584 -10.18 -33.23 1.57
N TYR A 585 -10.25 -34.56 1.81
CA TYR A 585 -11.38 -35.19 2.50
C TYR A 585 -11.21 -35.11 4.03
N ASN A 586 -12.11 -34.42 4.72
CA ASN A 586 -12.05 -34.13 6.17
C ASN A 586 -12.44 -35.31 7.10
N ASN A 587 -12.48 -36.57 6.62
CA ASN A 587 -13.02 -37.68 7.41
C ASN A 587 -12.05 -38.86 7.51
N PHE A 588 -11.05 -38.71 8.37
CA PHE A 588 -10.44 -39.85 9.05
C PHE A 588 -10.88 -39.88 10.52
N GLY A 589 -12.13 -40.33 10.73
CA GLY A 589 -12.53 -41.04 11.95
C GLY A 589 -13.25 -40.25 13.06
N LYS A 590 -14.56 -40.05 12.93
CA LYS A 590 -15.43 -40.48 14.04
C LYS A 590 -15.72 -41.96 13.84
N PRO A 591 -15.42 -42.85 14.80
CA PRO A 591 -15.91 -44.22 14.72
C PRO A 591 -17.43 -44.13 14.62
N ARG A 592 -18.02 -44.77 13.61
CA ARG A 592 -19.44 -45.13 13.70
C ARG A 592 -19.55 -46.04 14.92
N ALA A 593 -20.10 -45.53 16.01
CA ALA A 593 -20.64 -46.39 17.05
C ALA A 593 -21.74 -47.21 16.38
N THR A 594 -21.48 -48.52 16.24
CA THR A 594 -22.51 -49.53 16.02
C THR A 594 -23.43 -49.61 17.22
#